data_AF-A0A9W8JH45-F1
#
_entry.id   AF-A0A9W8JH45-F1
#
_cell.length_a   1.000
_cell.length_b   1.000
_cell.length_c   1.000
_cell.angle_alpha   90.00
_cell.angle_beta   90.00
_cell.angle_gamma   90.00
#
_symmetry.space_group_name_H-M   'P 1'
#
loop_
_entity.id
_entity.type
_entity.pdbx_description
1 polymer ?
#
loop_
_entity_poly.entity_id
_entity_poly.type
_entity_poly.pdbx_seq_one_letter_code
_entity_poly.pdbx_strand_id
1 'polypeptide(L)'
;MLLWGDGPEYKSSKTLNNVVGYLLHSYLLLPYFSWRATHHIHHKATGSMERDENYVPYTRSTYNLPAEGKAAPVDYTEAFEETPIYTLFRVFIMQAFGWWIYLTRNTMGSPSYPPGTNHFNPYSPLFKKEQRKSLLWLLLTEPKQAYDPIVMITYLHHSDPTLPHYRKGQWTFLRGVAATVDRPLLGWFGRFFFHNISHDHVAHHFFLRAPFYNGPEITERIKTVLKDDYNYDSTPSFYALYRSFTECQFVEEEGDVVFYKNREGKAAREVDKAAFTPLVIE
;
A
#
# COMPACT_ATOMS: atom_id res chain seq x y z
N MET A 1 -4.11 -13.73 -8.24
CA MET A 1 -3.74 -13.42 -6.85
C MET A 1 -4.57 -14.32 -5.95
N LEU A 2 -4.27 -15.61 -6.02
CA LEU A 2 -4.98 -16.70 -5.37
C LEU A 2 -4.03 -17.26 -4.31
N LEU A 3 -4.57 -17.69 -3.18
CA LEU A 3 -3.89 -18.12 -1.94
C LEU A 3 -3.70 -17.03 -0.88
N TRP A 4 -4.83 -16.48 -0.44
CA TRP A 4 -4.98 -16.03 0.94
C TRP A 4 -5.34 -17.26 1.79
N GLY A 5 -4.48 -17.63 2.73
CA GLY A 5 -4.85 -18.63 3.75
C GLY A 5 -3.75 -19.58 4.22
N ASP A 6 -3.10 -19.22 5.32
CA ASP A 6 -2.56 -20.18 6.32
C ASP A 6 -3.48 -20.13 7.57
N GLY A 7 -4.79 -20.34 7.39
CA GLY A 7 -5.77 -20.32 8.49
C GLY A 7 -5.61 -21.53 9.43
N PRO A 8 -5.81 -21.37 10.76
CA PRO A 8 -5.62 -22.46 11.72
C PRO A 8 -6.61 -23.63 11.55
N GLU A 9 -7.73 -23.42 10.86
CA GLU A 9 -8.75 -24.46 10.59
C GLU A 9 -8.40 -25.36 9.38
N TYR A 10 -7.41 -24.98 8.57
CA TYR A 10 -6.85 -25.82 7.52
C TYR A 10 -5.38 -26.08 7.85
N LYS A 11 -5.03 -27.29 8.31
CA LYS A 11 -3.63 -27.74 8.40
C LYS A 11 -3.04 -27.90 6.99
N SER A 12 -2.87 -26.80 6.26
CA SER A 12 -2.29 -26.81 4.92
C SER A 12 -0.78 -26.99 5.03
N SER A 13 -0.23 -27.89 4.21
CA SER A 13 1.21 -28.08 4.11
C SER A 13 1.88 -26.80 3.60
N LYS A 14 2.83 -26.26 4.36
CA LYS A 14 3.65 -25.10 3.94
C LYS A 14 4.30 -25.32 2.58
N THR A 15 4.68 -26.57 2.27
CA THR A 15 5.25 -26.94 0.98
C THR A 15 4.20 -26.83 -0.13
N LEU A 16 2.99 -27.35 0.10
CA LEU A 16 1.90 -27.25 -0.88
C LEU A 16 1.54 -25.79 -1.16
N ASN A 17 1.41 -24.96 -0.13
CA ASN A 17 1.09 -23.53 -0.30
C ASN A 17 2.17 -22.80 -1.08
N ASN A 18 3.45 -23.12 -0.83
CA ASN A 18 4.55 -22.55 -1.60
C ASN A 18 4.57 -23.04 -3.05
N VAL A 19 4.26 -24.31 -3.32
CA VAL A 19 4.24 -24.84 -4.70
C VAL A 19 3.08 -24.22 -5.48
N VAL A 20 1.87 -24.27 -4.94
CA VAL A 20 0.69 -23.69 -5.61
C VAL A 20 0.85 -22.18 -5.75
N GLY A 21 1.34 -21.50 -4.70
CA GLY A 21 1.59 -20.07 -4.72
C GLY A 21 2.61 -19.68 -5.77
N TYR A 22 3.75 -20.37 -5.81
CA TYR A 22 4.78 -20.20 -6.82
C TYR A 22 4.22 -20.38 -8.23
N LEU A 23 3.52 -21.49 -8.52
CA LEU A 23 2.98 -21.74 -9.86
C LEU A 23 1.96 -20.69 -10.31
N LEU A 24 1.03 -20.30 -9.43
CA LEU A 24 0.00 -19.30 -9.75
C LEU A 24 0.59 -17.90 -9.91
N HIS A 25 1.56 -17.52 -9.09
CA HIS A 25 2.21 -16.21 -9.19
C HIS A 25 3.17 -16.16 -10.37
N SER A 26 3.91 -17.24 -10.65
CA SER A 26 4.70 -17.37 -11.88
C SER A 26 3.84 -17.28 -13.14
N TYR A 27 2.60 -17.81 -13.14
CA TYR A 27 1.66 -17.60 -14.26
C TYR A 27 1.26 -16.13 -14.41
N LEU A 28 1.14 -15.41 -13.30
CA LEU A 28 0.86 -13.97 -13.25
C LEU A 28 2.12 -13.12 -13.33
N LEU A 29 3.30 -13.73 -13.52
CA LEU A 29 4.58 -13.04 -13.69
C LEU A 29 4.98 -12.21 -12.47
N LEU A 30 4.55 -12.69 -11.29
CA LEU A 30 4.79 -12.13 -9.98
C LEU A 30 5.88 -12.94 -9.26
N PRO A 31 6.95 -12.30 -8.79
CA PRO A 31 8.04 -12.92 -8.06
C PRO A 31 7.56 -13.40 -6.69
N TYR A 32 7.03 -14.63 -6.65
CA TYR A 32 6.27 -15.14 -5.53
C TYR A 32 6.99 -14.99 -4.19
N PHE A 33 8.27 -15.39 -4.15
CA PHE A 33 9.03 -15.45 -2.92
C PHE A 33 9.45 -14.08 -2.38
N SER A 34 9.83 -13.14 -3.26
CA SER A 34 10.16 -11.78 -2.82
C SER A 34 8.90 -11.03 -2.42
N TRP A 35 7.86 -11.07 -3.26
CA TRP A 35 6.56 -10.45 -2.99
C TRP A 35 5.96 -10.98 -1.71
N ARG A 36 5.87 -12.31 -1.52
CA ARG A 36 5.33 -12.89 -0.27
C ARG A 36 6.10 -12.42 0.96
N ALA A 37 7.41 -12.28 0.88
CA ALA A 37 8.23 -11.87 2.01
C ALA A 37 7.97 -10.41 2.39
N THR A 38 8.02 -9.49 1.42
CA THR A 38 7.81 -8.05 1.67
C THR A 38 6.36 -7.71 1.94
N HIS A 39 5.42 -8.37 1.26
CA HIS A 39 4.00 -8.26 1.53
C HIS A 39 3.64 -8.74 2.96
N HIS A 40 4.32 -9.75 3.50
CA HIS A 40 4.16 -10.14 4.92
C HIS A 40 4.55 -8.98 5.85
N ILE A 41 5.67 -8.31 5.56
CA ILE A 41 6.16 -7.20 6.37
C ILE A 41 5.20 -6.01 6.27
N HIS A 42 4.74 -5.68 5.06
CA HIS A 42 3.67 -4.71 4.81
C HIS A 42 2.44 -4.98 5.68
N HIS A 43 1.91 -6.20 5.71
CA HIS A 43 0.77 -6.56 6.58
C HIS A 43 1.02 -6.34 8.08
N LYS A 44 2.28 -6.48 8.52
CA LYS A 44 2.65 -6.25 9.93
C LYS A 44 2.83 -4.79 10.28
N ALA A 45 2.98 -3.93 9.29
CA ALA A 45 3.44 -2.55 9.48
C ALA A 45 2.64 -1.54 8.65
N THR A 46 1.53 -1.94 8.01
CA THR A 46 0.83 -1.10 7.05
C THR A 46 0.42 0.23 7.66
N GLY A 47 0.58 1.32 6.90
CA GLY A 47 0.33 2.69 7.37
C GLY A 47 1.38 3.24 8.34
N SER A 48 2.48 2.52 8.63
CA SER A 48 3.62 3.03 9.42
C SER A 48 4.59 3.77 8.52
N MET A 49 4.88 5.04 8.82
CA MET A 49 5.87 5.84 8.08
C MET A 49 7.30 5.25 8.14
N GLU A 50 7.61 4.48 9.19
CA GLU A 50 8.96 3.95 9.42
C GLU A 50 9.14 2.50 8.95
N ARG A 51 8.07 1.70 8.97
CA ARG A 51 8.17 0.23 8.84
C ARG A 51 7.34 -0.36 7.71
N ASP A 52 6.46 0.42 7.08
CA ASP A 52 5.72 -0.10 5.93
C ASP A 52 6.66 -0.30 4.73
N GLU A 53 6.36 -1.30 3.91
CA GLU A 53 7.17 -1.74 2.76
C GLU A 53 6.63 -1.28 1.41
N ASN A 54 5.46 -0.64 1.41
CA ASN A 54 4.78 -0.29 0.18
C ASN A 54 3.97 0.99 0.34
N TYR A 55 4.10 1.87 -0.65
CA TYR A 55 3.42 3.17 -0.71
C TYR A 55 3.65 4.08 0.50
N VAL A 56 4.85 4.03 1.10
CA VAL A 56 5.24 5.01 2.11
C VAL A 56 5.25 6.40 1.46
N PRO A 57 4.47 7.38 1.98
CA PRO A 57 4.44 8.72 1.43
C PRO A 57 5.80 9.39 1.48
N TYR A 58 6.10 10.18 0.44
CA TYR A 58 7.21 11.12 0.51
C TYR A 58 6.90 12.23 1.51
N THR A 59 7.93 12.68 2.21
CA THR A 59 7.81 13.81 3.13
C THR A 59 8.07 15.12 2.40
N ARG A 60 7.65 16.22 3.02
CA ARG A 60 7.92 17.60 2.61
C ARG A 60 9.35 17.84 2.11
N SER A 61 10.35 17.32 2.83
CA SER A 61 11.77 17.49 2.52
C SER A 61 12.20 16.79 1.23
N THR A 62 11.47 15.75 0.79
CA THR A 62 11.74 15.07 -0.50
C THR A 62 11.59 16.03 -1.68
N TYR A 63 10.69 17.01 -1.57
CA TYR A 63 10.41 18.02 -2.59
C TYR A 63 11.13 19.35 -2.35
N ASN A 64 12.06 19.41 -1.39
CA ASN A 64 12.77 20.63 -0.99
C ASN A 64 11.83 21.79 -0.59
N LEU A 65 10.63 21.49 -0.11
CA LEU A 65 9.67 22.51 0.30
C LEU A 65 10.11 23.19 1.61
N PRO A 66 9.92 24.53 1.75
CA PRO A 66 10.15 25.22 3.02
C PRO A 66 9.23 24.68 4.11
N ALA A 67 9.60 24.85 5.39
CA ALA A 67 8.76 24.45 6.53
C ALA A 67 7.30 24.95 6.40
N GLU A 68 6.33 24.20 6.91
CA GLU A 68 4.89 24.45 6.69
C GLU A 68 4.46 25.91 6.92
N GLY A 69 4.84 26.50 8.06
CA GLY A 69 4.51 27.89 8.38
C GLY A 69 5.25 28.97 7.56
N LYS A 70 6.17 28.58 6.69
CA LYS A 70 6.94 29.47 5.80
C LYS A 70 6.67 29.24 4.32
N ALA A 71 6.05 28.11 3.96
CA ALA A 71 5.77 27.77 2.58
C ALA A 71 4.70 28.71 2.00
N ALA A 72 5.03 29.37 0.90
CA ALA A 72 4.12 30.19 0.12
C ALA A 72 3.49 29.37 -1.02
N PRO A 73 2.36 29.81 -1.60
CA PRO A 73 1.74 29.14 -2.75
C PRO A 73 2.70 28.86 -3.91
N VAL A 74 3.66 29.77 -4.15
CA VAL A 74 4.67 29.62 -5.22
C VAL A 74 5.58 28.41 -5.02
N ASP A 75 5.92 28.05 -3.77
CA ASP A 75 6.78 26.90 -3.49
C ASP A 75 6.10 25.58 -3.92
N TYR A 76 4.78 25.49 -3.70
CA TYR A 76 4.00 24.33 -4.12
C TYR A 76 3.77 24.31 -5.63
N THR A 77 3.55 25.47 -6.25
CA THR A 77 3.47 25.58 -7.71
C THR A 77 4.79 25.13 -8.34
N GLU A 78 5.94 25.59 -7.85
CA GLU A 78 7.23 25.16 -8.40
C GLU A 78 7.47 23.64 -8.26
N ALA A 79 7.06 23.05 -7.13
CA ALA A 79 7.22 21.62 -6.89
C ALA A 79 6.22 20.73 -7.63
N PHE A 80 4.98 21.20 -7.84
CA PHE A 80 3.83 20.37 -8.24
C PHE A 80 2.97 20.94 -9.36
N GLU A 81 3.38 22.02 -10.02
CA GLU A 81 2.68 22.54 -11.19
C GLU A 81 2.76 21.51 -12.33
N GLU A 82 1.64 20.83 -12.52
CA GLU A 82 1.49 19.79 -13.52
C GLU A 82 0.26 20.04 -14.38
N THR A 83 0.46 19.95 -15.69
CA THR A 83 -0.62 19.89 -16.67
C THR A 83 -1.32 18.53 -16.61
N PRO A 84 -2.62 18.42 -16.93
CA PRO A 84 -3.33 17.14 -16.94
C PRO A 84 -2.63 16.07 -17.80
N ILE A 85 -2.00 16.46 -18.91
CA ILE A 85 -1.26 15.54 -19.78
C ILE A 85 0.00 15.00 -19.09
N TYR A 86 0.68 15.80 -18.27
CA TYR A 86 1.83 15.33 -17.50
C TYR A 86 1.41 14.39 -16.37
N THR A 87 0.30 14.68 -15.67
CA THR A 87 -0.26 13.75 -14.68
C THR A 87 -0.64 12.41 -15.32
N LEU A 88 -1.27 12.42 -16.50
CA LEU A 88 -1.57 11.19 -17.26
C LEU A 88 -0.30 10.44 -17.68
N PHE A 89 0.76 11.17 -18.05
CA PHE A 89 2.06 10.58 -18.34
C PHE A 89 2.67 9.91 -17.10
N ARG A 90 2.62 10.55 -15.92
CA ARG A 90 3.06 9.93 -14.65
C ARG A 90 2.27 8.67 -14.31
N VAL A 91 0.95 8.70 -14.51
CA VAL A 91 0.09 7.52 -14.36
C VAL A 91 0.55 6.41 -15.30
N PHE A 92 0.77 6.71 -16.58
CA PHE A 92 1.29 5.75 -17.55
C PHE A 92 2.63 5.15 -17.11
N ILE A 93 3.58 5.97 -16.66
CA ILE A 93 4.88 5.49 -16.17
C ILE A 93 4.70 4.54 -14.98
N MET A 94 3.84 4.88 -14.01
CA MET A 94 3.59 3.98 -12.87
C MET A 94 2.96 2.66 -13.33
N GLN A 95 1.98 2.70 -14.24
CA GLN A 95 1.31 1.48 -14.72
C GLN A 95 2.22 0.61 -15.59
N ALA A 96 3.09 1.22 -16.40
CA ALA A 96 3.97 0.50 -17.31
C ALA A 96 5.28 0.05 -16.65
N PHE A 97 5.82 0.81 -15.71
CA PHE A 97 7.17 0.59 -15.15
C PHE A 97 7.23 0.62 -13.63
N GLY A 98 6.18 1.04 -12.93
CA GLY A 98 6.18 1.20 -11.48
C GLY A 98 6.53 -0.08 -10.74
N TRP A 99 6.05 -1.22 -11.24
CA TRP A 99 6.42 -2.55 -10.71
C TRP A 99 7.92 -2.81 -10.75
N TRP A 100 8.55 -2.57 -11.91
CA TRP A 100 9.98 -2.76 -12.09
C TRP A 100 10.81 -1.79 -11.26
N ILE A 101 10.38 -0.54 -11.21
CA ILE A 101 11.03 0.50 -10.41
C ILE A 101 10.97 0.10 -8.92
N TYR A 102 9.81 -0.34 -8.42
CA TYR A 102 9.65 -0.86 -7.06
C TYR A 102 10.59 -2.04 -6.79
N LEU A 103 10.55 -3.09 -7.62
CA LEU A 103 11.36 -4.29 -7.38
C LEU A 103 12.86 -4.03 -7.48
N THR A 104 13.31 -3.15 -8.37
CA THR A 104 14.74 -2.87 -8.59
C THR A 104 15.33 -1.81 -7.66
N ARG A 105 14.51 -0.91 -7.13
CA ARG A 105 14.98 0.25 -6.33
C ARG A 105 14.30 0.41 -4.98
N ASN A 106 13.33 -0.44 -4.65
CA ASN A 106 12.48 -0.33 -3.46
C ASN A 106 11.78 1.03 -3.33
N THR A 107 11.40 1.63 -4.46
CA THR A 107 10.78 2.96 -4.51
C THR A 107 9.44 2.97 -3.77
N MET A 108 9.21 3.94 -2.88
CA MET A 108 8.06 3.98 -1.95
C MET A 108 8.00 2.81 -0.95
N GLY A 109 9.10 2.07 -0.75
CA GLY A 109 9.27 1.15 0.38
C GLY A 109 9.77 1.87 1.63
N SER A 110 10.09 1.12 2.69
CA SER A 110 10.55 1.70 3.95
C SER A 110 11.80 2.58 3.75
N PRO A 111 11.81 3.82 4.29
CA PRO A 111 12.97 4.71 4.22
C PRO A 111 14.13 4.24 5.12
N SER A 112 13.90 3.23 5.97
CA SER A 112 14.92 2.69 6.87
C SER A 112 16.01 1.88 6.15
N TYR A 113 15.77 1.50 4.89
CA TYR A 113 16.70 0.67 4.14
C TYR A 113 17.82 1.49 3.47
N PRO A 114 19.05 0.94 3.42
CA PRO A 114 20.16 1.59 2.73
C PRO A 114 19.93 1.65 1.20
N PRO A 115 20.58 2.61 0.52
CA PRO A 115 20.58 2.69 -0.94
C PRO A 115 21.01 1.36 -1.60
N GLY A 116 20.35 1.00 -2.71
CA GLY A 116 20.59 -0.25 -3.44
C GLY A 116 19.78 -1.45 -2.97
N THR A 117 18.93 -1.28 -1.93
CA THR A 117 17.94 -2.26 -1.52
C THR A 117 16.98 -2.58 -2.66
N ASN A 118 16.79 -3.88 -2.93
CA ASN A 118 15.93 -4.35 -4.02
C ASN A 118 15.42 -5.77 -3.75
N HIS A 119 14.40 -6.17 -4.50
CA HIS A 119 13.66 -7.42 -4.32
C HIS A 119 14.31 -8.62 -5.03
N PHE A 120 15.33 -8.38 -5.85
CA PHE A 120 16.05 -9.43 -6.59
C PHE A 120 17.31 -9.91 -5.88
N ASN A 121 17.88 -9.14 -4.96
CA ASN A 121 19.06 -9.55 -4.21
C ASN A 121 18.66 -10.42 -3.00
N PRO A 122 19.04 -11.71 -2.92
CA PRO A 122 18.73 -12.58 -1.78
C PRO A 122 19.34 -12.09 -0.46
N TYR A 123 20.38 -11.27 -0.52
CA TYR A 123 21.04 -10.66 0.63
C TYR A 123 20.52 -9.26 0.96
N SER A 124 19.49 -8.79 0.24
CA SER A 124 18.79 -7.54 0.54
C SER A 124 18.28 -7.53 1.99
N PRO A 125 18.30 -6.38 2.67
CA PRO A 125 17.77 -6.25 4.03
C PRO A 125 16.25 -6.51 4.13
N LEU A 126 15.56 -6.59 2.99
CA LEU A 126 14.16 -7.04 2.89
C LEU A 126 13.96 -8.49 3.35
N PHE A 127 15.01 -9.33 3.31
CA PHE A 127 14.87 -10.78 3.48
C PHE A 127 15.65 -11.32 4.67
N LYS A 128 15.03 -12.25 5.40
CA LYS A 128 15.69 -13.01 6.46
C LYS A 128 16.60 -14.10 5.88
N LYS A 129 17.57 -14.56 6.67
CA LYS A 129 18.54 -15.60 6.26
C LYS A 129 17.84 -16.88 5.78
N GLU A 130 16.72 -17.24 6.39
CA GLU A 130 15.97 -18.46 6.07
C GLU A 130 15.25 -18.37 4.71
N GLN A 131 15.03 -17.16 4.19
CA GLN A 131 14.32 -16.94 2.92
C GLN A 131 15.27 -17.00 1.71
N ARG A 132 16.58 -16.81 1.90
CA ARG A 132 17.58 -16.65 0.83
C ARG A 132 17.56 -17.75 -0.23
N LYS A 133 17.36 -19.01 0.18
CA LYS A 133 17.28 -20.15 -0.75
C LYS A 133 16.10 -20.01 -1.72
N SER A 134 14.95 -19.55 -1.23
CA SER A 134 13.77 -19.31 -2.06
C SER A 134 13.96 -18.11 -3.01
N LEU A 135 14.72 -17.10 -2.59
CA LEU A 135 15.07 -15.96 -3.46
C LEU A 135 16.10 -16.35 -4.54
N LEU A 136 17.06 -17.22 -4.22
CA LEU A 136 17.96 -17.77 -5.24
C LEU A 136 17.21 -18.60 -6.26
N TRP A 137 16.23 -19.41 -5.81
CA TRP A 137 15.34 -20.13 -6.71
C TRP A 137 14.60 -19.20 -7.65
N LEU A 138 13.94 -18.17 -7.10
CA LEU A 138 13.24 -17.12 -7.87
C LEU A 138 14.11 -16.56 -9.01
N LEU A 139 15.37 -16.22 -8.72
CA LEU A 139 16.30 -15.66 -9.71
C LEU A 139 16.61 -16.59 -10.89
N LEU A 140 16.55 -17.91 -10.66
CA LEU A 140 16.89 -18.92 -11.66
C LEU A 140 15.68 -19.32 -12.51
N THR A 141 14.46 -19.16 -11.99
CA THR A 141 13.29 -19.85 -12.55
C THR A 141 12.16 -18.93 -12.99
N GLU A 142 12.08 -17.69 -12.51
CA GLU A 142 10.98 -16.80 -12.86
C GLU A 142 11.30 -15.83 -14.00
N PRO A 143 10.41 -15.71 -15.00
CA PRO A 143 10.56 -14.73 -16.06
C PRO A 143 10.37 -13.30 -15.52
N LYS A 144 11.13 -12.36 -16.10
CA LYS A 144 11.13 -10.94 -15.74
C LYS A 144 10.28 -10.16 -16.76
N GLN A 145 8.95 -10.06 -16.58
CA GLN A 145 8.07 -9.31 -17.51
C GLN A 145 7.60 -7.92 -17.07
N ALA A 146 7.40 -7.05 -18.06
CA ALA A 146 7.24 -5.60 -17.98
C ALA A 146 5.93 -5.05 -17.37
N TYR A 147 4.79 -5.76 -17.40
CA TYR A 147 3.48 -5.15 -17.12
C TYR A 147 2.67 -5.93 -16.10
N ASP A 148 2.13 -5.22 -15.09
CA ASP A 148 1.33 -5.83 -14.03
C ASP A 148 0.17 -4.90 -13.58
N PRO A 149 -1.10 -5.30 -13.77
CA PRO A 149 -2.26 -4.54 -13.29
C PRO A 149 -2.34 -4.41 -11.76
N ILE A 150 -1.53 -5.16 -11.01
CA ILE A 150 -1.48 -5.09 -9.54
C ILE A 150 -1.04 -3.71 -9.05
N VAL A 151 -0.21 -2.98 -9.80
CA VAL A 151 0.28 -1.67 -9.37
C VAL A 151 -0.86 -0.68 -9.15
N MET A 152 -1.83 -0.58 -10.08
CA MET A 152 -3.03 0.25 -9.88
C MET A 152 -3.83 -0.22 -8.66
N ILE A 153 -4.05 -1.52 -8.56
CA ILE A 153 -4.86 -2.15 -7.53
C ILE A 153 -4.30 -1.80 -6.15
N THR A 154 -3.04 -2.16 -5.90
CA THR A 154 -2.43 -1.97 -4.59
C THR A 154 -2.18 -0.49 -4.30
N TYR A 155 -1.86 0.33 -5.30
CA TYR A 155 -1.73 1.78 -5.08
C TYR A 155 -3.03 2.39 -4.59
N LEU A 156 -4.16 2.08 -5.24
CA LEU A 156 -5.45 2.63 -4.85
C LEU A 156 -5.94 2.15 -3.48
N HIS A 157 -5.53 0.96 -3.05
CA HIS A 157 -5.90 0.44 -1.72
C HIS A 157 -5.16 1.12 -0.56
N HIS A 158 -4.00 1.73 -0.85
CA HIS A 158 -3.09 2.27 0.15
C HIS A 158 -2.85 3.78 0.01
N SER A 159 -3.23 4.37 -1.13
CA SER A 159 -3.06 5.79 -1.42
C SER A 159 -4.41 6.45 -1.68
N ASP A 160 -4.90 7.12 -0.64
CA ASP A 160 -6.10 7.94 -0.68
C ASP A 160 -5.92 9.19 0.18
N PRO A 161 -6.46 10.36 -0.20
CA PRO A 161 -6.33 11.59 0.59
C PRO A 161 -6.92 11.50 2.00
N THR A 162 -7.84 10.57 2.21
CA THR A 162 -8.53 10.37 3.49
C THR A 162 -7.83 9.38 4.43
N LEU A 163 -6.82 8.65 3.94
CA LEU A 163 -6.14 7.65 4.75
C LEU A 163 -5.06 8.29 5.65
N PRO A 164 -5.08 7.99 6.96
CA PRO A 164 -4.03 8.42 7.87
C PRO A 164 -2.79 7.55 7.73
N HIS A 165 -1.63 8.17 7.88
CA HIS A 165 -0.34 7.50 8.09
C HIS A 165 0.13 7.81 9.50
N TYR A 166 0.71 6.81 10.15
CA TYR A 166 1.05 6.89 11.56
C TYR A 166 2.56 6.78 11.77
N ARG A 167 3.06 7.59 12.69
CA ARG A 167 4.41 7.47 13.23
C ARG A 167 4.41 6.76 14.57
N LYS A 168 5.60 6.33 15.00
CA LYS A 168 5.90 5.54 16.21
C LYS A 168 4.86 5.61 17.34
N GLY A 169 4.54 6.81 17.83
CA GLY A 169 3.67 6.99 19.01
C GLY A 169 2.21 6.63 18.80
N GLN A 170 1.71 6.71 17.56
CA GLN A 170 0.29 6.52 17.24
C GLN A 170 0.03 5.31 16.35
N TRP A 171 1.06 4.67 15.80
CA TRP A 171 0.88 3.46 15.04
C TRP A 171 0.54 2.28 15.96
N THR A 172 -0.52 1.56 15.60
CA THR A 172 -0.82 0.22 16.14
C THR A 172 -1.18 -0.69 14.99
N PHE A 173 -1.11 -2.02 15.20
CA PHE A 173 -1.52 -2.98 14.17
C PHE A 173 -2.95 -2.70 13.68
N LEU A 174 -3.90 -2.48 14.60
CA LEU A 174 -5.31 -2.21 14.27
C LEU A 174 -5.49 -0.92 13.46
N ARG A 175 -4.81 0.17 13.85
CA ARG A 175 -4.84 1.44 13.11
C ARG A 175 -4.25 1.30 11.70
N GLY A 176 -3.17 0.52 11.57
CA GLY A 176 -2.56 0.22 10.29
C GLY A 176 -3.50 -0.52 9.35
N VAL A 177 -4.02 -1.68 9.77
CA VAL A 177 -4.90 -2.50 8.92
C VAL A 177 -6.22 -1.81 8.58
N ALA A 178 -6.73 -0.95 9.48
CA ALA A 178 -7.89 -0.11 9.21
C ALA A 178 -7.61 1.02 8.23
N ALA A 179 -6.36 1.47 8.09
CA ALA A 179 -5.95 2.54 7.18
C ALA A 179 -5.67 2.02 5.75
N THR A 180 -6.59 1.21 5.26
CA THR A 180 -6.64 0.78 3.85
C THR A 180 -8.05 1.00 3.34
N VAL A 181 -8.26 1.07 2.02
CA VAL A 181 -9.56 1.44 1.44
C VAL A 181 -10.09 0.37 0.49
N ASP A 182 -11.38 0.03 0.67
CA ASP A 182 -12.11 -0.84 -0.24
C ASP A 182 -12.69 -0.04 -1.41
N ARG A 183 -12.58 -0.61 -2.61
CA ARG A 183 -13.01 0.01 -3.86
C ARG A 183 -13.63 -1.00 -4.80
N PRO A 184 -14.71 -0.65 -5.52
CA PRO A 184 -15.28 -1.50 -6.55
C PRO A 184 -14.46 -1.45 -7.85
N LEU A 185 -13.18 -1.84 -7.77
CA LEU A 185 -12.23 -1.68 -8.88
C LEU A 185 -12.70 -2.46 -10.10
N LEU A 186 -12.91 -1.76 -11.23
CA LEU A 186 -13.51 -2.30 -12.46
C LEU A 186 -14.87 -3.02 -12.24
N GLY A 187 -15.61 -2.69 -11.18
CA GLY A 187 -16.91 -3.27 -10.86
C GLY A 187 -16.92 -4.80 -10.81
N TRP A 188 -17.95 -5.42 -11.39
CA TRP A 188 -18.10 -6.88 -11.42
C TRP A 188 -16.91 -7.59 -12.09
N PHE A 189 -16.33 -6.98 -13.13
CA PHE A 189 -15.16 -7.54 -13.80
C PHE A 189 -13.98 -7.71 -12.84
N GLY A 190 -13.64 -6.65 -12.09
CA GLY A 190 -12.56 -6.74 -11.12
C GLY A 190 -12.92 -7.62 -9.92
N ARG A 191 -14.19 -7.66 -9.51
CA ARG A 191 -14.66 -8.61 -8.48
C ARG A 191 -14.33 -10.06 -8.86
N PHE A 192 -14.63 -10.44 -10.10
CA PHE A 192 -14.38 -11.79 -10.61
C PHE A 192 -12.89 -12.07 -10.82
N PHE A 193 -12.19 -11.26 -11.63
CA PHE A 193 -10.81 -11.56 -12.04
C PHE A 193 -9.78 -11.31 -10.93
N PHE A 194 -10.04 -10.35 -10.03
CA PHE A 194 -9.16 -10.05 -8.90
C PHE A 194 -9.60 -10.73 -7.60
N HIS A 195 -10.55 -11.66 -7.66
CA HIS A 195 -10.95 -12.50 -6.53
C HIS A 195 -11.36 -11.67 -5.30
N ASN A 196 -12.16 -10.64 -5.54
CA ASN A 196 -12.61 -9.65 -4.57
C ASN A 196 -11.51 -8.81 -3.87
N ILE A 197 -10.22 -8.95 -4.18
CA ILE A 197 -9.15 -8.31 -3.41
C ILE A 197 -9.34 -6.80 -3.26
N SER A 198 -9.85 -6.12 -4.29
CA SER A 198 -10.12 -4.69 -4.22
C SER A 198 -11.39 -4.31 -3.47
N HIS A 199 -12.36 -5.20 -3.46
CA HIS A 199 -13.66 -4.95 -2.85
C HIS A 199 -13.65 -5.27 -1.34
N ASP A 200 -12.71 -6.11 -0.90
CA ASP A 200 -12.58 -6.64 0.46
C ASP A 200 -11.12 -6.53 0.97
N HIS A 201 -10.39 -5.49 0.58
CA HIS A 201 -8.98 -5.27 0.92
C HIS A 201 -8.77 -4.97 2.41
N VAL A 202 -9.70 -4.23 3.03
CA VAL A 202 -9.69 -4.01 4.48
C VAL A 202 -9.80 -5.35 5.21
N ALA A 203 -10.73 -6.21 4.80
CA ALA A 203 -10.88 -7.56 5.35
C ALA A 203 -9.61 -8.40 5.17
N HIS A 204 -8.98 -8.29 4.00
CA HIS A 204 -7.70 -8.91 3.72
C HIS A 204 -6.59 -8.47 4.70
N HIS A 205 -6.51 -7.19 5.06
CA HIS A 205 -5.54 -6.70 6.06
C HIS A 205 -5.83 -7.15 7.48
N PHE A 206 -7.10 -7.17 7.90
CA PHE A 206 -7.47 -7.69 9.22
C PHE A 206 -7.25 -9.19 9.34
N PHE A 207 -7.55 -9.95 8.29
CA PHE A 207 -7.61 -11.41 8.29
C PHE A 207 -6.84 -12.01 7.12
N LEU A 208 -5.54 -11.73 7.00
CA LEU A 208 -4.68 -12.21 5.90
C LEU A 208 -4.67 -13.74 5.68
N ARG A 209 -5.14 -14.50 6.66
CA ARG A 209 -5.24 -15.97 6.64
C ARG A 209 -6.63 -16.48 6.26
N ALA A 210 -7.61 -15.60 6.12
CA ALA A 210 -8.92 -15.98 5.63
C ALA A 210 -8.84 -16.22 4.11
N PRO A 211 -9.45 -17.29 3.59
CA PRO A 211 -9.64 -17.44 2.15
C PRO A 211 -10.42 -16.28 1.55
N PHE A 212 -10.05 -15.85 0.34
CA PHE A 212 -10.65 -14.68 -0.33
C PHE A 212 -12.17 -14.77 -0.51
N TYR A 213 -12.73 -15.99 -0.60
CA TYR A 213 -14.16 -16.18 -0.75
C TYR A 213 -14.95 -15.87 0.54
N ASN A 214 -14.27 -15.83 1.69
CA ASN A 214 -14.85 -15.33 2.95
C ASN A 214 -14.73 -13.81 3.08
N GLY A 215 -13.95 -13.15 2.21
CA GLY A 215 -13.75 -11.70 2.20
C GLY A 215 -15.06 -10.91 2.31
N PRO A 216 -16.07 -11.18 1.47
CA PRO A 216 -17.33 -10.46 1.53
C PRO A 216 -18.06 -10.55 2.87
N GLU A 217 -18.10 -11.73 3.49
CA GLU A 217 -18.73 -11.88 4.81
C GLU A 217 -17.94 -11.13 5.89
N ILE A 218 -16.61 -11.28 5.88
CA ILE A 218 -15.73 -10.60 6.83
C ILE A 218 -15.87 -9.08 6.71
N THR A 219 -15.91 -8.54 5.49
CA THR A 219 -16.13 -7.12 5.21
C THR A 219 -17.42 -6.63 5.86
N GLU A 220 -18.53 -7.36 5.71
CA GLU A 220 -19.80 -6.99 6.33
C GLU A 220 -19.71 -6.99 7.87
N ARG A 221 -18.99 -7.94 8.48
CA ARG A 221 -18.73 -7.93 9.93
C ARG A 221 -17.87 -6.74 10.35
N ILE A 222 -16.79 -6.44 9.62
CA ILE A 222 -15.90 -5.30 9.91
C ILE A 222 -16.68 -3.99 9.87
N LYS A 223 -17.54 -3.79 8.87
CA LYS A 223 -18.40 -2.59 8.77
C LYS A 223 -19.26 -2.37 10.02
N THR A 224 -19.77 -3.44 10.65
CA THR A 224 -20.56 -3.30 11.89
C THR A 224 -19.76 -2.79 13.09
N VAL A 225 -18.44 -3.01 13.07
CA VAL A 225 -17.52 -2.59 14.14
C VAL A 225 -16.96 -1.21 13.86
N LEU A 226 -16.40 -0.99 12.66
CA LEU A 226 -15.77 0.27 12.27
C LEU A 226 -16.78 1.39 11.97
N LYS A 227 -18.00 1.05 11.51
CA LYS A 227 -19.06 2.02 11.20
C LYS A 227 -18.53 3.15 10.29
N ASP A 228 -18.57 4.38 10.77
CA ASP A 228 -18.13 5.58 10.05
C ASP A 228 -16.61 5.62 9.81
N ASP A 229 -15.83 4.81 10.54
CA ASP A 229 -14.38 4.67 10.35
C ASP A 229 -14.01 3.64 9.28
N TYR A 230 -14.98 2.95 8.67
CA TYR A 230 -14.70 2.02 7.57
C TYR A 230 -14.43 2.80 6.26
N ASN A 231 -13.22 2.62 5.72
CA ASN A 231 -12.78 3.33 4.53
C ASN A 231 -13.30 2.63 3.25
N TYR A 232 -14.17 3.32 2.54
CA TYR A 232 -14.72 2.88 1.26
C TYR A 232 -14.74 4.03 0.26
N ASP A 233 -14.32 3.77 -0.97
CA ASP A 233 -14.41 4.73 -2.06
C ASP A 233 -15.02 4.12 -3.32
N SER A 234 -16.23 4.59 -3.67
CA SER A 234 -16.97 4.19 -4.87
C SER A 234 -16.55 4.92 -6.14
N THR A 235 -15.58 5.83 -6.06
CA THR A 235 -15.09 6.60 -7.21
C THR A 235 -14.61 5.67 -8.34
N PRO A 236 -14.97 5.92 -9.61
CA PRO A 236 -14.51 5.11 -10.74
C PRO A 236 -12.99 4.99 -10.77
N SER A 237 -12.47 3.77 -10.96
CA SER A 237 -11.07 3.42 -10.72
C SER A 237 -10.05 4.34 -11.38
N PHE A 238 -10.26 4.71 -12.66
CA PHE A 238 -9.34 5.60 -13.37
C PHE A 238 -9.42 7.05 -12.90
N TYR A 239 -10.60 7.52 -12.49
CA TYR A 239 -10.74 8.85 -11.89
C TYR A 239 -10.11 8.87 -10.50
N ALA A 240 -10.29 7.81 -9.71
CA ALA A 240 -9.66 7.68 -8.41
C ALA A 240 -8.12 7.62 -8.53
N LEU A 241 -7.61 6.92 -9.55
CA LEU A 241 -6.19 6.88 -9.87
C LEU A 241 -5.66 8.28 -10.19
N TYR A 242 -6.33 9.01 -11.09
CA TYR A 242 -5.96 10.38 -11.40
C TYR A 242 -5.99 11.27 -10.13
N ARG A 243 -7.06 11.17 -9.32
CA ARG A 243 -7.20 11.91 -8.06
C ARG A 243 -6.06 11.61 -7.09
N SER A 244 -5.72 10.34 -6.85
CA SER A 244 -4.60 10.01 -5.96
C SER A 244 -3.28 10.58 -6.48
N PHE A 245 -3.06 10.64 -7.80
CA PHE A 245 -1.89 11.30 -8.37
C PHE A 245 -1.85 12.82 -8.19
N THR A 246 -2.97 13.48 -7.91
CA THR A 246 -3.04 14.93 -7.72
C THR A 246 -3.17 15.32 -6.25
N GLU A 247 -3.86 14.52 -5.46
CA GLU A 247 -4.17 14.79 -4.05
C GLU A 247 -3.19 14.12 -3.06
N CYS A 248 -2.46 13.08 -3.48
CA CYS A 248 -1.50 12.37 -2.63
C CYS A 248 -0.04 12.70 -2.99
N GLN A 249 0.37 13.98 -2.88
CA GLN A 249 1.74 14.38 -3.23
C GLN A 249 2.75 14.05 -2.13
N PHE A 250 2.50 14.51 -0.91
CA PHE A 250 3.44 14.40 0.20
C PHE A 250 2.71 14.40 1.55
N VAL A 251 3.44 14.11 2.63
CA VAL A 251 2.97 14.30 4.01
C VAL A 251 3.92 15.23 4.78
N GLU A 252 3.42 15.85 5.85
CA GLU A 252 4.24 16.67 6.72
C GLU A 252 5.38 15.89 7.38
N GLU A 253 6.53 16.54 7.58
CA GLU A 253 7.69 15.93 8.26
C GLU A 253 7.38 15.65 9.75
N GLU A 254 6.59 16.53 10.37
CA GLU A 254 6.19 16.45 11.78
C GLU A 254 4.77 15.90 11.95
N GLY A 255 4.42 15.56 13.19
CA GLY A 255 3.10 15.02 13.58
C GLY A 255 3.07 13.49 13.69
N ASP A 256 2.33 12.98 14.67
CA ASP A 256 2.25 11.53 14.89
C ASP A 256 1.24 10.84 13.96
N VAL A 257 0.22 11.57 13.52
CA VAL A 257 -0.76 11.16 12.51
C VAL A 257 -0.71 12.19 11.40
N VAL A 258 -0.47 11.74 10.17
CA VAL A 258 -0.35 12.63 9.01
C VAL A 258 -1.22 12.16 7.86
N PHE A 259 -1.73 13.12 7.10
CA PHE A 259 -2.52 12.89 5.90
C PHE A 259 -1.77 13.42 4.69
N TYR A 260 -2.08 12.84 3.54
CA TYR A 260 -1.60 13.36 2.27
C TYR A 260 -2.02 14.80 2.05
N LYS A 261 -1.10 15.59 1.52
CA LYS A 261 -1.32 16.95 1.02
C LYS A 261 -1.23 16.97 -0.50
N ASN A 262 -2.10 17.77 -1.09
CA ASN A 262 -2.19 17.96 -2.53
C ASN A 262 -1.19 19.02 -3.02
N ARG A 263 -1.26 19.35 -4.32
CA ARG A 263 -0.42 20.36 -4.97
C ARG A 263 -0.54 21.78 -4.41
N GLU A 264 -1.53 22.05 -3.57
CA GLU A 264 -1.73 23.35 -2.89
C GLU A 264 -1.27 23.30 -1.42
N GLY A 265 -0.68 22.18 -0.98
CA GLY A 265 -0.30 21.97 0.42
C GLY A 265 -1.48 21.72 1.36
N LYS A 266 -2.65 21.35 0.83
CA LYS A 266 -3.88 21.11 1.61
C LYS A 266 -4.13 19.62 1.79
N ALA A 267 -4.51 19.22 2.99
CA ALA A 267 -4.93 17.85 3.29
C ALA A 267 -6.46 17.73 3.20
N ALA A 268 -6.95 16.56 2.79
CA ALA A 268 -8.40 16.30 2.76
C ALA A 268 -8.99 16.06 4.17
N ARG A 269 -8.15 15.66 5.12
CA ARG A 269 -8.49 15.48 6.53
C ARG A 269 -7.41 16.08 7.40
N GLU A 270 -7.81 16.60 8.54
CA GLU A 270 -6.92 17.08 9.58
C GLU A 270 -7.12 16.28 10.86
N VAL A 271 -6.07 16.19 11.66
CA VAL A 271 -6.10 15.53 12.95
C VAL A 271 -6.85 16.44 13.93
N ASP A 272 -7.95 15.94 14.50
CA ASP A 272 -8.59 16.61 15.63
C ASP A 272 -7.68 16.51 16.85
N LYS A 273 -7.08 17.64 17.24
CA LYS A 273 -6.18 17.72 18.40
C LYS A 273 -6.90 17.39 19.70
N ALA A 274 -8.21 17.61 19.78
CA ALA A 274 -8.99 17.29 20.97
C ALA A 274 -9.11 15.77 21.21
N ALA A 275 -8.98 14.95 20.16
CA ALA A 275 -9.07 13.49 20.24
C ALA A 275 -7.92 12.84 21.04
N PHE A 276 -6.83 13.58 21.30
CA PHE A 276 -5.68 13.11 22.07
C PHE A 276 -5.57 13.73 23.46
N THR A 277 -6.48 14.65 23.81
CA THR A 277 -6.57 15.18 25.17
C THR A 277 -7.23 14.13 26.06
N PRO A 278 -6.64 13.73 27.19
CA PRO A 278 -7.29 12.80 28.11
C PRO A 278 -8.65 13.35 28.51
N LEU A 279 -9.70 12.52 28.46
CA LEU A 279 -10.98 12.86 29.06
C LEU A 279 -10.72 13.14 30.54
N VAL A 280 -10.83 14.41 30.93
CA VAL A 280 -10.93 14.78 32.34
C VAL A 280 -12.32 14.31 32.75
N ILE A 281 -12.38 13.12 33.34
CA ILE A 281 -13.59 12.63 33.98
C ILE A 281 -13.68 13.38 35.31
N GLU A 282 -14.53 14.42 35.36
CA GLU A 282 -14.98 15.02 36.62
C GLU A 282 -15.96 14.09 37.35
#